data_AF-A0A6B2LSR4-F1
#
_entry.id   AF-A0A6B2LSR4-F1
#
_cell.length_a   1.000
_cell.length_b   1.000
_cell.length_c   1.000
_cell.angle_alpha   90.00
_cell.angle_beta   90.00
_cell.angle_gamma   90.00
#
_symmetry.space_group_name_H-M   'P 1'
#
loop_
_entity.id
_entity.type
_entity.pdbx_description
1 polymer ?
#
loop_
_entity_poly.entity_id
_entity_poly.type
_entity_poly.pdbx_seq_one_letter_code
_entity_poly.pdbx_strand_id
1 'polypeptide(L)'
;MGENGVGKSSFIMQYISHVFPECYEPALVDAFSKSITLNDIPCILEIVDTSTSDELRGLADQWLRCGESFLLLFSLTSRSTLEFLKGVRERLVERKGKEYPAVLVGN
;
A
#
# COMPACT_ATOMS: atom_id res chain seq x y z
N MET A 1 0.17 -0.42 1.94
CA MET A 1 0.62 -0.25 3.34
C MET A 1 1.37 -1.48 3.80
N GLY A 2 2.34 -1.34 4.70
CA GLY A 2 3.19 -2.43 5.19
C GLY A 2 4.56 -1.89 5.60
N GLU A 3 5.34 -2.70 6.31
CA GLU A 3 6.67 -2.31 6.80
C GLU A 3 7.64 -1.95 5.64
N ASN A 4 8.70 -1.20 5.93
CA ASN A 4 9.72 -0.89 4.91
C ASN A 4 10.41 -2.17 4.45
N GLY A 5 10.76 -2.25 3.16
CA GLY A 5 11.43 -3.42 2.59
C GLY A 5 10.53 -4.64 2.26
N VAL A 6 9.21 -4.60 2.50
CA VAL A 6 8.31 -5.71 2.10
C VAL A 6 8.03 -5.79 0.59
N GLY A 7 8.55 -4.85 -0.21
CA GLY A 7 8.36 -4.83 -1.67
C GLY A 7 7.16 -4.04 -2.17
N LYS A 8 6.71 -3.02 -1.44
CA LYS A 8 5.58 -2.15 -1.86
C LYS A 8 5.87 -1.43 -3.18
N SER A 9 7.01 -0.73 -3.23
CA SER A 9 7.44 0.03 -4.40
C SER A 9 7.71 -0.88 -5.60
N SER A 10 8.38 -2.02 -5.42
CA SER A 10 8.62 -2.98 -6.49
C SER A 10 7.34 -3.62 -7.02
N PHE A 11 6.37 -3.91 -6.16
CA PHE A 11 5.04 -4.39 -6.57
C PHE A 11 4.31 -3.37 -7.45
N ILE A 12 4.31 -2.10 -7.04
CA ILE A 12 3.66 -1.01 -7.78
C ILE A 12 4.37 -0.76 -9.12
N MET A 13 5.71 -0.67 -9.11
CA MET A 13 6.51 -0.46 -10.33
C MET A 13 6.35 -1.60 -11.33
N GLN A 14 6.29 -2.85 -10.85
CA GLN A 14 6.03 -4.00 -11.71
C GLN A 14 4.64 -3.91 -12.34
N TYR A 15 3.63 -3.46 -11.59
CA TYR A 15 2.28 -3.30 -12.12
C TYR A 15 2.18 -2.16 -13.14
N ILE A 16 2.85 -1.03 -12.91
CA ILE A 16 2.71 0.18 -13.74
C ILE A 16 3.62 0.13 -14.97
N SER A 17 4.90 -0.16 -14.76
CA SER A 17 5.96 -0.01 -15.76
C SER A 17 6.50 -1.33 -16.28
N HIS A 18 6.03 -2.48 -15.76
CA HIS A 18 6.54 -3.81 -16.09
C HIS A 18 8.05 -3.97 -15.84
N VAL A 19 8.56 -3.25 -14.83
CA VAL A 19 9.96 -3.29 -14.40
C VAL A 19 10.03 -3.70 -12.94
N PHE A 20 10.94 -4.62 -12.64
CA PHE A 20 11.30 -5.00 -11.28
C PHE A 20 12.68 -4.40 -10.93
N PRO A 21 12.75 -3.35 -10.10
CA PRO A 21 14.01 -2.71 -9.76
C PRO A 21 14.90 -3.62 -8.92
N GLU A 22 16.18 -3.71 -9.28
CA GLU A 22 17.17 -4.52 -8.54
C GLU A 22 17.63 -3.83 -7.23
N CYS A 23 17.54 -2.51 -7.17
CA CYS A 23 17.92 -1.70 -6.02
C CYS A 23 16.67 -1.18 -5.29
N TYR A 24 16.70 -1.25 -3.96
CA TYR A 24 15.67 -0.64 -3.12
C TYR A 24 16.06 0.79 -2.78
N GLU A 25 15.31 1.76 -3.32
CA GLU A 25 15.29 3.13 -2.82
C GLU A 25 14.00 3.33 -2.01
N PRO A 26 14.07 3.61 -0.70
CA PRO A 26 12.88 3.87 0.10
C PRO A 26 12.15 5.12 -0.42
N ALA A 27 10.97 4.94 -1.02
CA ALA A 27 10.12 6.06 -1.43
C ALA A 27 9.64 6.83 -0.19
N LEU A 28 9.86 8.15 -0.10
CA LEU A 28 9.30 8.96 0.98
C LEU A 28 7.77 8.86 0.92
N VAL A 29 7.18 9.25 -0.21
CA VAL A 29 5.79 9.05 -0.65
C VAL A 29 5.77 9.23 -2.16
N ASP A 30 5.18 8.30 -2.90
CA ASP A 30 4.94 8.45 -4.33
C ASP A 30 3.47 8.23 -4.68
N ALA A 31 2.96 9.02 -5.63
CA ALA A 31 1.62 8.86 -6.15
C ALA A 31 1.70 8.51 -7.64
N PHE A 32 1.03 7.42 -8.01
CA PHE A 32 1.00 6.91 -9.37
C PHE A 32 -0.43 6.87 -9.89
N SER A 33 -0.60 7.01 -11.19
CA SER A 33 -1.90 6.91 -11.86
C SER A 33 -1.79 5.99 -13.07
N LYS A 34 -2.76 5.08 -13.24
CA LYS A 34 -2.83 4.16 -14.38
C LYS A 34 -4.25 4.07 -14.91
N SER A 35 -4.43 4.33 -16.19
CA SER A 35 -5.68 4.04 -16.89
C SER A 35 -5.85 2.53 -17.04
N ILE A 36 -6.99 2.02 -16.58
CA ILE A 36 -7.35 0.60 -16.64
C ILE A 36 -8.76 0.45 -17.21
N THR A 37 -9.11 -0.77 -17.65
CA THR A 37 -10.48 -1.13 -18.00
C THR A 37 -10.92 -2.23 -17.05
N LEU A 38 -11.97 -1.96 -16.27
CA LEU A 38 -12.55 -2.90 -15.32
C LEU A 38 -13.99 -3.20 -15.73
N ASN A 39 -14.29 -4.46 -16.04
CA ASN A 39 -15.62 -4.88 -16.51
C ASN A 39 -16.12 -4.02 -17.70
N ASP A 40 -15.25 -3.82 -18.70
CA ASP A 40 -15.49 -2.98 -19.88
C ASP A 40 -15.71 -1.47 -19.61
N ILE A 41 -15.50 -1.02 -18.37
CA ILE A 41 -15.58 0.39 -17.99
C ILE A 41 -14.16 0.97 -17.86
N PRO A 42 -13.82 2.04 -18.58
CA PRO A 42 -12.54 2.73 -18.40
C PRO A 42 -12.51 3.44 -17.05
N CYS A 43 -11.42 3.25 -16.30
CA CYS A 43 -11.21 3.84 -14.98
C CYS A 43 -9.78 4.35 -14.85
N ILE A 44 -9.56 5.28 -13.93
CA ILE A 44 -8.24 5.73 -13.53
C ILE A 44 -7.96 5.18 -12.14
N LEU A 45 -6.93 4.37 -12.01
CA LEU A 45 -6.47 3.84 -10.73
C LEU A 45 -5.36 4.74 -10.19
N GLU A 46 -5.62 5.37 -9.06
CA GLU A 46 -4.62 6.14 -8.30
C GLU A 46 -4.03 5.26 -7.18
N ILE A 47 -2.71 5.14 -7.17
CA ILE A 47 -1.97 4.30 -6.23
C ILE A 47 -1.02 5.19 -5.46
N VAL A 48 -1.13 5.15 -4.13
CA VAL A 48 -0.21 5.86 -3.23
C VAL A 48 0.76 4.85 -2.63
N ASP A 49 2.03 4.94 -3.01
CA ASP A 49 3.12 4.25 -2.33
C ASP A 49 3.61 5.08 -1.14
N THR A 50 3.88 4.41 -0.04
CA THR A 50 4.12 5.05 1.25
C THR A 50 5.29 4.37 1.94
N SER A 51 6.32 5.13 2.35
CA SER A 51 7.21 4.62 3.40
C SER A 51 6.49 4.61 4.73
N THR A 52 6.90 3.66 5.57
CA THR A 52 6.61 3.68 6.99
C THR A 52 7.66 4.58 7.64
N SER A 53 7.45 5.89 7.58
CA SER A 53 8.23 6.90 8.30
C SER A 53 7.36 7.57 9.35
N ASP A 54 7.88 7.73 10.57
CA ASP A 54 7.18 8.44 11.64
C ASP A 54 6.95 9.92 11.31
N GLU A 55 7.77 10.50 10.43
CA GLU A 55 7.67 11.89 9.98
C GLU A 55 6.40 12.16 9.15
N LEU A 56 5.80 11.11 8.58
CA LEU A 56 4.63 11.21 7.69
C LEU A 56 3.33 10.73 8.35
N ARG A 57 3.32 10.56 9.68
CA ARG A 57 2.15 10.07 10.44
C ARG A 57 0.86 10.86 10.15
N GLY A 58 0.94 12.18 9.98
CA GLY A 58 -0.22 13.02 9.67
C GLY A 58 -0.84 12.72 8.29
N LEU A 59 0.00 12.50 7.28
CA LEU A 59 -0.44 12.12 5.94
C LEU A 59 -0.99 10.69 5.89
N ALA A 60 -0.35 9.77 6.63
CA ALA A 60 -0.84 8.40 6.78
C ALA A 60 -2.27 8.39 7.33
N ASP A 61 -2.56 9.22 8.33
CA ASP A 61 -3.91 9.34 8.88
C ASP A 61 -4.92 9.93 7.88
N GLN A 62 -4.49 10.82 6.99
CA GLN A 62 -5.33 11.32 5.89
C GLN A 62 -5.63 10.21 4.87
N TRP A 63 -4.63 9.43 4.44
CA TRP A 63 -4.85 8.32 3.50
C TRP A 63 -5.69 7.20 4.10
N LEU A 64 -5.53 6.92 5.40
CA LEU A 64 -6.41 6.00 6.12
C LEU A 64 -7.87 6.47 6.11
N ARG A 65 -8.13 7.78 6.16
CA ARG A 65 -9.50 8.34 6.11
C ARG A 65 -10.06 8.45 4.70
N CYS A 66 -9.26 8.88 3.74
CA CYS A 66 -9.71 9.19 2.38
C CYS A 66 -9.59 8.01 1.41
N GLY A 67 -8.67 7.07 1.64
CA GLY A 67 -8.43 5.94 0.74
C GLY A 67 -9.67 5.04 0.58
N GLU A 68 -9.98 4.66 -0.65
CA GLU A 68 -11.17 3.85 -0.96
C GLU A 68 -10.92 2.36 -0.78
N SER A 69 -9.68 1.91 -0.99
CA SER A 69 -9.25 0.53 -0.81
C SER A 69 -7.80 0.46 -0.32
N PHE A 70 -7.43 -0.65 0.31
CA PHE A 70 -6.12 -0.80 0.93
C PHE A 70 -5.45 -2.12 0.56
N LEU A 71 -4.20 -2.05 0.09
CA LEU A 71 -3.32 -3.21 -0.02
C LEU A 71 -2.44 -3.30 1.23
N LEU A 72 -2.48 -4.42 1.94
CA LEU A 72 -1.69 -4.71 3.14
C LEU A 72 -0.62 -5.72 2.77
N LEU A 73 0.62 -5.27 2.59
CA LEU A 73 1.74 -6.08 2.13
C LEU A 73 2.62 -6.50 3.32
N PHE A 74 2.97 -7.78 3.36
CA PHE A 74 3.97 -8.33 4.28
C PHE A 74 4.91 -9.26 3.52
N SER A 75 6.09 -9.51 4.08
CA SER A 75 7.06 -10.45 3.53
C SER A 75 6.84 -11.86 4.09
N LEU A 76 6.77 -12.85 3.21
CA LEU A 76 6.71 -14.27 3.57
C LEU A 76 7.98 -14.74 4.29
N THR A 77 9.12 -14.06 4.07
CA THR A 77 10.40 -14.38 4.71
C THR A 77 10.56 -13.73 6.08
N SER A 78 9.64 -12.85 6.50
CA SER A 78 9.71 -12.18 7.80
C SER A 78 8.35 -12.06 8.48
N ARG A 79 8.12 -12.92 9.48
CA ARG A 79 6.88 -12.92 10.26
C ARG A 79 6.60 -11.61 10.98
N SER A 80 7.62 -10.84 11.37
CA SER A 80 7.44 -9.53 12.02
C SER A 80 6.63 -8.57 11.16
N THR A 81 6.80 -8.63 9.84
CA THR A 81 6.10 -7.76 8.89
C THR A 81 4.60 -8.04 8.86
N LEU A 82 4.18 -9.29 9.10
CA LEU A 82 2.76 -9.65 9.25
C LEU A 82 2.20 -9.18 10.59
N GLU A 83 2.97 -9.31 11.67
CA GLU A 83 2.58 -8.81 12.99
C GLU A 83 2.40 -7.29 12.97
N PHE A 84 3.28 -6.56 12.26
CA PHE A 84 3.16 -5.13 12.03
C PHE A 84 1.82 -4.75 11.39
N LEU A 85 1.34 -5.52 10.41
CA LEU A 85 0.06 -5.28 9.75
C LEU A 85 -1.15 -5.38 10.69
N LYS A 86 -1.05 -6.08 11.82
CA LYS A 86 -2.15 -6.12 12.80
C LYS A 86 -2.42 -4.75 13.39
N GLY A 87 -1.37 -4.00 13.76
CA GLY A 87 -1.51 -2.62 14.23
C GLY A 87 -2.00 -1.66 13.13
N VAL A 88 -1.59 -1.87 11.88
CA VAL A 88 -2.12 -1.10 10.73
C VAL A 88 -3.62 -1.36 10.56
N ARG A 89 -4.05 -2.62 10.68
CA ARG A 89 -5.47 -3.01 10.60
C ARG A 89 -6.31 -2.39 11.71
N GLU A 90 -5.81 -2.36 12.94
CA GLU A 90 -6.51 -1.71 14.07
C GLU A 90 -6.77 -0.22 13.75
N ARG A 91 -5.74 0.50 13.30
CA ARG A 91 -5.88 1.90 12.87
C ARG A 91 -6.85 2.08 11.71
N LEU A 92 -6.86 1.17 10.74
CA LEU A 92 -7.84 1.17 9.65
C LEU A 92 -9.27 1.04 10.20
N VAL A 93 -9.50 0.09 11.12
CA VAL A 93 -10.82 -0.12 11.72
C VAL A 93 -11.28 1.10 12.53
N GLU A 94 -10.37 1.75 13.26
CA GLU A 94 -10.67 2.98 14.00
C GLU A 94 -11.06 4.15 13.08
N ARG A 95 -10.42 4.28 11.91
CA ARG A 95 -10.63 5.41 11.00
C ARG A 95 -11.75 5.18 9.97
N LYS A 96 -11.94 3.95 9.50
CA LYS A 96 -12.91 3.57 8.44
C LYS A 96 -14.11 2.79 8.95
N GLY A 97 -14.04 2.19 10.14
CA GLY A 97 -15.02 1.23 10.62
C GLY A 97 -14.70 -0.21 10.21
N LYS A 98 -15.68 -1.12 10.35
CA LYS A 98 -15.46 -2.57 10.15
C LYS A 98 -15.54 -3.04 8.69
N GLU A 99 -16.15 -2.24 7.82
CA GLU A 99 -16.35 -2.58 6.41
C GLU A 99 -15.55 -1.63 5.53
N TYR A 100 -14.48 -2.15 4.94
CA TYR A 100 -13.69 -1.46 3.92
C TYR A 100 -13.04 -2.49 2.98
N PRO A 101 -12.87 -2.17 1.68
CA PRO A 101 -12.15 -3.03 0.76
C PRO A 101 -10.67 -3.11 1.12
N ALA A 102 -10.19 -4.29 1.47
CA ALA A 102 -8.77 -4.52 1.69
C ALA A 102 -8.33 -5.90 1.22
N VAL A 103 -7.09 -5.97 0.73
CA VAL A 103 -6.45 -7.22 0.31
C VAL A 103 -5.15 -7.38 1.08
N LEU A 104 -4.96 -8.56 1.67
CA LEU A 104 -3.71 -8.96 2.30
C LEU A 104 -2.83 -9.64 1.25
N VAL A 105 -1.59 -9.19 1.12
CA VAL A 105 -0.63 -9.64 0.10
C VAL A 105 0.63 -10.14 0.81
N GLY A 106 0.95 -11.41 0.65
CA GLY A 106 2.23 -11.99 1.04
C GLY A 106 3.19 -11.93 -0.14
N ASN A 107 4.26 -11.14 -0.01
CA ASN A 107 5.33 -10.99 -0.98
C ASN A 107 6.57 -11.80 -0.61
#